data_AF-A0A1S9T717-F1
#
_entry.id   AF-A0A1S9T717-F1
#
_cell.length_a   1.000
_cell.length_b   1.000
_cell.length_c   1.000
_cell.angle_alpha   90.00
_cell.angle_beta   90.00
_cell.angle_gamma   90.00
#
_symmetry.space_group_name_H-M   'P 1'
#
loop_
_entity.id
_entity.type
_entity.pdbx_description
1 polymer ?
#
loop_
_entity_poly.entity_id
_entity_poly.type
_entity_poly.pdbx_seq_one_letter_code
_entity_poly.pdbx_strand_id
1 'polypeptide(L)'
;MLKKLLLFLLMSLCVVVLTACKDEEEKLKASEEQKIDEKKVEEDKKVEEQQRVEEEKRKQEEQQRRVEEEKRKQEEQQRRVEEEKRKQEEQQKIQQQQSAQQERTQKQEKTTEATGGKPTRSQISVGSHVVIQLDKDYSKTVSGVVKDILTNTETHTYGIKVRLQDGQIGRVQSVG
;
A
#
# COMPACT_ATOMS: atom_id res chain seq x y z
N MET A 1 117.48 -14.54 -1.39
CA MET A 1 116.58 -14.75 -2.55
C MET A 1 115.34 -15.57 -2.19
N LEU A 2 115.49 -16.68 -1.46
CA LEU A 2 114.39 -17.60 -1.11
C LEU A 2 113.21 -16.97 -0.33
N LYS A 3 113.47 -16.10 0.65
CA LYS A 3 112.41 -15.42 1.43
C LYS A 3 111.52 -14.50 0.58
N LYS A 4 112.09 -13.91 -0.49
CA LYS A 4 111.34 -13.08 -1.44
C LYS A 4 110.47 -13.96 -2.34
N LEU A 5 110.99 -15.10 -2.80
CA LEU A 5 110.24 -16.07 -3.60
C LEU A 5 109.05 -16.67 -2.82
N LEU A 6 109.25 -16.99 -1.53
CA LEU A 6 108.18 -17.50 -0.67
C LEU A 6 107.08 -16.46 -0.43
N LEU A 7 107.46 -15.18 -0.24
CA LEU A 7 106.51 -14.07 -0.14
C LEU A 7 105.70 -13.89 -1.43
N PHE A 8 106.35 -14.00 -2.60
CA PHE A 8 105.65 -13.94 -3.88
C PHE A 8 104.66 -15.09 -4.07
N LEU A 9 105.02 -16.31 -3.69
CA LEU A 9 104.12 -17.46 -3.77
C LEU A 9 102.94 -17.35 -2.79
N LEU A 10 103.18 -16.88 -1.56
CA LEU A 10 102.12 -16.69 -0.57
C LEU A 10 101.15 -15.60 -0.99
N MET A 11 101.66 -14.48 -1.53
CA MET A 11 100.82 -13.40 -2.05
C MET A 11 100.04 -13.85 -3.29
N SER A 12 100.66 -14.62 -4.20
CA SER A 12 99.96 -15.21 -5.35
C SER A 12 98.83 -16.13 -4.92
N LEU A 13 99.04 -16.97 -3.89
CA LEU A 13 98.01 -17.86 -3.37
C LEU A 13 96.87 -17.07 -2.70
N CYS A 14 97.18 -16.04 -1.91
CA CYS A 14 96.17 -15.18 -1.31
C CYS A 14 95.31 -14.47 -2.35
N VAL A 15 95.91 -13.98 -3.44
CA VAL A 15 95.15 -13.31 -4.52
C VAL A 15 94.19 -14.30 -5.18
N VAL A 16 94.62 -15.54 -5.46
CA VAL A 16 93.78 -16.59 -6.06
C VAL A 16 92.63 -17.01 -5.15
N VAL A 17 92.88 -17.15 -3.84
CA VAL A 17 91.83 -17.48 -2.86
C VAL A 17 90.83 -16.33 -2.72
N LEU A 18 91.29 -15.07 -2.69
CA LEU A 18 90.40 -13.90 -2.61
C LEU A 18 89.55 -13.71 -3.85
N THR A 19 90.06 -14.03 -5.05
CA THR A 19 89.24 -14.04 -6.27
C THR A 19 88.18 -15.13 -6.24
N ALA A 20 88.53 -16.36 -5.83
CA ALA A 20 87.57 -17.46 -5.75
C ALA A 20 86.46 -17.23 -4.71
N CYS A 21 86.75 -16.53 -3.60
CA CYS A 21 85.73 -16.16 -2.62
C CYS A 21 84.77 -15.07 -3.11
N LYS A 22 85.20 -14.18 -4.04
CA LYS A 22 84.34 -13.12 -4.60
C LYS A 22 83.34 -13.63 -5.62
N ASP A 23 83.73 -14.60 -6.45
CA ASP A 23 82.86 -15.23 -7.44
C ASP A 23 81.65 -15.95 -6.79
N GLU A 24 81.84 -16.62 -5.66
CA GLU A 24 80.76 -17.30 -4.93
C GLU A 24 79.78 -16.30 -4.27
N GLU A 25 80.28 -15.14 -3.80
CA GLU A 25 79.46 -14.09 -3.19
C GLU A 25 78.60 -13.34 -4.22
N GLU A 26 79.13 -13.06 -5.42
CA GLU A 26 78.35 -12.47 -6.53
C GLU A 26 77.28 -13.42 -7.06
N LYS A 27 77.58 -14.73 -7.12
CA LYS A 27 76.60 -15.74 -7.56
C LYS A 27 75.43 -15.90 -6.60
N LEU A 28 75.68 -15.76 -5.29
CA LEU A 28 74.63 -15.73 -4.27
C LEU A 28 73.75 -14.47 -4.38
N LYS A 29 74.35 -13.29 -4.60
CA LYS A 29 73.62 -12.02 -4.78
C LYS A 29 72.76 -12.02 -6.05
N ALA A 30 73.27 -12.54 -7.17
CA ALA A 30 72.52 -12.67 -8.41
C ALA A 30 71.31 -13.62 -8.26
N SER A 31 71.45 -14.71 -7.49
CA SER A 31 70.34 -15.63 -7.22
C SER A 31 69.29 -15.03 -6.27
N GLU A 32 69.68 -14.16 -5.33
CA GLU A 32 68.75 -13.43 -4.46
C GLU A 32 67.99 -12.32 -5.22
N GLU A 33 68.67 -11.53 -6.04
CA GLU A 33 68.01 -10.51 -6.88
C GLU A 33 67.00 -11.13 -7.84
N GLN A 34 67.33 -12.26 -8.49
CA GLN A 34 66.39 -12.99 -9.35
C GLN A 34 65.14 -13.47 -8.58
N LYS A 35 65.29 -13.95 -7.34
CA LYS A 35 64.16 -14.37 -6.50
C LYS A 35 63.31 -13.19 -6.03
N ILE A 36 63.90 -12.02 -5.83
CA ILE A 36 63.19 -10.79 -5.46
C ILE A 36 62.36 -10.28 -6.64
N ASP A 37 62.93 -10.25 -7.84
CA ASP A 37 62.21 -9.84 -9.06
C ASP A 37 61.06 -10.80 -9.39
N GLU A 38 61.25 -12.13 -9.26
CA GLU A 38 60.17 -13.10 -9.44
C GLU A 38 59.04 -12.91 -8.42
N LYS A 39 59.37 -12.71 -7.13
CA LYS A 39 58.37 -12.44 -6.09
C LYS A 39 57.61 -11.13 -6.33
N LYS A 40 58.30 -10.09 -6.78
CA LYS A 40 57.69 -8.79 -7.06
C LYS A 40 56.71 -8.87 -8.24
N VAL A 41 57.09 -9.59 -9.30
CA VAL A 41 56.20 -9.85 -10.45
C VAL A 41 54.97 -10.69 -10.05
N GLU A 42 55.13 -11.65 -9.14
CA GLU A 42 54.01 -12.44 -8.61
C GLU A 42 53.07 -11.58 -7.73
N GLU A 43 53.63 -10.70 -6.90
CA GLU A 43 52.87 -9.78 -6.06
C GLU A 43 52.10 -8.73 -6.89
N ASP A 44 52.73 -8.15 -7.90
CA ASP A 44 52.10 -7.20 -8.84
C ASP A 44 50.93 -7.86 -9.60
N LYS A 45 51.09 -9.11 -10.07
CA LYS A 45 49.99 -9.87 -10.70
C LYS A 45 48.83 -10.10 -9.75
N LYS A 46 49.11 -10.42 -8.48
CA LYS A 46 48.09 -10.66 -7.46
C LYS A 46 47.33 -9.39 -7.11
N VAL A 47 48.01 -8.24 -7.07
CA VAL A 47 47.38 -6.92 -6.88
C VAL A 47 46.50 -6.57 -8.07
N GLU A 48 46.96 -6.79 -9.30
CA GLU A 48 46.16 -6.53 -10.50
C GLU A 48 44.90 -7.43 -10.56
N GLU A 49 45.03 -8.71 -10.21
CA GLU A 49 43.89 -9.64 -10.12
C GLU A 49 42.87 -9.20 -9.05
N GLN A 50 43.34 -8.78 -7.88
CA GLN A 50 42.47 -8.24 -6.82
C GLN A 50 41.73 -6.96 -7.26
N GLN A 51 42.42 -6.05 -7.97
CA GLN A 51 41.80 -4.84 -8.51
C GLN A 51 40.71 -5.16 -9.54
N ARG A 52 40.95 -6.13 -10.44
CA ARG A 52 39.96 -6.59 -11.42
C ARG A 52 38.73 -7.20 -10.76
N VAL A 53 38.93 -8.04 -9.73
CA VAL A 53 37.82 -8.65 -8.96
C VAL A 53 37.02 -7.58 -8.20
N GLU A 54 37.68 -6.59 -7.59
CA GLU A 54 36.98 -5.50 -6.91
C GLU A 54 36.19 -4.62 -7.89
N GLU A 55 36.76 -4.30 -9.07
CA GLU A 55 36.08 -3.54 -10.11
C GLU A 55 34.85 -4.29 -10.64
N GLU A 56 34.96 -5.61 -10.87
CA GLU A 56 33.83 -6.44 -11.29
C GLU A 56 32.74 -6.50 -10.22
N LYS A 57 33.12 -6.64 -8.94
CA LYS A 57 32.17 -6.61 -7.82
C LYS A 57 31.46 -5.26 -7.72
N ARG A 58 32.16 -4.13 -7.92
CA ARG A 58 31.55 -2.79 -7.96
C ARG A 58 30.55 -2.67 -9.11
N LYS A 59 30.88 -3.18 -10.30
CA LYS A 59 29.96 -3.18 -11.46
C LYS A 59 28.72 -4.02 -11.18
N GLN A 60 28.87 -5.20 -10.56
CA GLN A 60 27.73 -6.04 -10.17
C GLN A 60 26.86 -5.36 -9.10
N GLU A 61 27.46 -4.75 -8.08
CA GLU A 61 26.72 -4.03 -7.04
C GLU A 61 25.97 -2.82 -7.63
N GLU A 62 26.58 -2.08 -8.55
CA GLU A 62 25.93 -0.96 -9.23
C GLU A 62 24.75 -1.43 -10.10
N GLN A 63 24.91 -2.53 -10.83
CA GLN A 63 23.81 -3.15 -11.58
C GLN A 63 22.67 -3.60 -10.66
N GLN A 64 22.98 -4.24 -9.53
CA GLN A 64 21.98 -4.63 -8.53
C GLN A 64 21.24 -3.42 -7.96
N ARG A 65 21.94 -2.34 -7.63
CA ARG A 65 21.34 -1.08 -7.17
C ARG A 65 20.40 -0.47 -8.21
N ARG A 66 20.79 -0.47 -9.49
CA ARG A 66 19.94 0.02 -10.59
C ARG A 66 18.65 -0.80 -10.74
N VAL A 67 18.76 -2.13 -10.69
CA VAL A 67 17.60 -3.03 -10.76
C VAL A 67 16.68 -2.85 -9.55
N GLU A 68 17.24 -2.71 -8.35
CA GLU A 68 16.47 -2.46 -7.13
C GLU A 68 15.75 -1.12 -7.17
N GLU A 69 16.43 -0.05 -7.63
CA GLU A 69 15.82 1.27 -7.79
C GLU A 69 14.66 1.25 -8.81
N GLU A 70 14.83 0.55 -9.93
CA GLU A 70 13.78 0.39 -10.93
C GLU A 70 12.58 -0.40 -10.38
N LYS A 71 12.83 -1.48 -9.64
CA LYS A 71 11.79 -2.25 -8.95
C LYS A 71 11.03 -1.40 -7.93
N ARG A 72 11.74 -0.58 -7.15
CA ARG A 72 11.11 0.37 -6.20
C ARG A 72 10.21 1.38 -6.92
N LYS A 73 10.65 1.92 -8.05
CA LYS A 73 9.84 2.84 -8.87
C LYS A 73 8.59 2.15 -9.43
N GLN A 74 8.72 0.91 -9.91
CA GLN A 74 7.58 0.12 -10.38
C GLN A 74 6.58 -0.18 -9.25
N GLU A 75 7.06 -0.60 -8.08
CA GLU A 75 6.21 -0.86 -6.91
C GLU A 75 5.49 0.42 -6.45
N GLU A 76 6.18 1.56 -6.44
CA GLU A 76 5.57 2.84 -6.09
C GLU A 76 4.49 3.27 -7.10
N GLN A 77 4.73 3.08 -8.40
CA GLN A 77 3.71 3.32 -9.43
C GLN A 77 2.50 2.38 -9.27
N GLN A 78 2.72 1.09 -9.00
CA GLN A 78 1.62 0.15 -8.74
C GLN A 78 0.80 0.56 -7.52
N ARG A 79 1.44 0.96 -6.41
CA ARG A 79 0.76 1.45 -5.21
C ARG A 79 -0.10 2.69 -5.50
N ARG A 80 0.42 3.64 -6.29
CA ARG A 80 -0.34 4.86 -6.70
C ARG A 80 -1.58 4.50 -7.53
N VAL A 81 -1.45 3.58 -8.49
CA VAL A 81 -2.58 3.12 -9.31
C VAL A 81 -3.62 2.38 -8.48
N GLU A 82 -3.18 1.53 -7.53
CA GLU A 82 -4.09 0.83 -6.63
C GLU A 82 -4.84 1.79 -5.69
N GLU A 83 -4.15 2.80 -5.14
CA GLU A 83 -4.76 3.83 -4.30
C GLU A 83 -5.80 4.65 -5.07
N GLU A 84 -5.51 5.03 -6.32
CA GLU A 84 -6.46 5.75 -7.17
C GLU A 84 -7.69 4.90 -7.51
N LYS A 85 -7.50 3.62 -7.82
CA LYS A 85 -8.59 2.66 -8.04
C LYS A 85 -9.47 2.51 -6.80
N ARG A 86 -8.88 2.43 -5.60
CA ARG A 86 -9.61 2.38 -4.33
C ARG A 86 -10.47 3.63 -4.12
N LYS A 87 -9.91 4.82 -4.39
CA LYS A 87 -10.65 6.10 -4.29
C LYS A 87 -11.81 6.16 -5.28
N GLN A 88 -11.62 5.68 -6.51
CA GLN A 88 -12.70 5.60 -7.51
C GLN A 88 -13.80 4.62 -7.10
N GLU A 89 -13.45 3.44 -6.59
CA GLU A 89 -14.42 2.46 -6.10
C GLU A 89 -15.22 2.99 -4.90
N GLU A 90 -14.56 3.69 -3.97
CA GLU A 90 -15.22 4.33 -2.84
C GLU A 90 -16.18 5.44 -3.28
N GLN A 91 -15.78 6.31 -4.21
CA GLN A 91 -16.66 7.33 -4.79
C GLN A 91 -17.87 6.72 -5.51
N GLN A 92 -17.66 5.64 -6.27
CA GLN A 92 -18.77 4.93 -6.92
C GLN A 92 -19.75 4.34 -5.90
N LYS A 93 -19.25 3.74 -4.81
CA LYS A 93 -20.11 3.23 -3.73
C LYS A 93 -20.92 4.33 -3.06
N ILE A 94 -20.31 5.48 -2.78
CA ILE A 94 -21.01 6.64 -2.21
C ILE A 94 -22.09 7.14 -3.18
N GLN A 95 -21.77 7.28 -4.47
CA GLN A 95 -22.73 7.73 -5.48
C GLN A 95 -23.92 6.76 -5.61
N GLN A 96 -23.67 5.44 -5.61
CA GLN A 96 -24.73 4.43 -5.65
C GLN A 96 -25.61 4.45 -4.39
N GLN A 97 -25.02 4.67 -3.21
CA GLN A 97 -25.78 4.80 -1.97
C GLN A 97 -26.66 6.06 -1.99
N GLN A 98 -26.13 7.19 -2.45
CA GLN A 98 -26.88 8.43 -2.59
C GLN A 98 -28.02 8.30 -3.59
N SER A 99 -27.79 7.68 -4.77
CA SER A 99 -28.85 7.47 -5.76
C SER A 99 -29.94 6.53 -5.22
N ALA A 100 -29.56 5.47 -4.49
CA ALA A 100 -30.54 4.57 -3.87
C ALA A 100 -31.36 5.25 -2.76
N GLN A 101 -30.77 6.19 -2.02
CA GLN A 101 -31.49 7.00 -1.03
C GLN A 101 -32.44 8.00 -1.70
N GLN A 102 -32.00 8.67 -2.76
CA GLN A 102 -32.84 9.60 -3.53
C GLN A 102 -34.01 8.90 -4.21
N GLU A 103 -33.81 7.71 -4.76
CA GLU A 103 -34.90 6.90 -5.30
C GLU A 103 -35.90 6.49 -4.21
N ARG A 104 -35.43 6.17 -2.99
CA ARG A 104 -36.32 5.87 -1.86
C ARG A 104 -37.14 7.10 -1.44
N THR A 105 -36.53 8.27 -1.35
CA THR A 105 -37.24 9.51 -0.99
C THR A 105 -38.25 9.92 -2.08
N GLN A 106 -37.88 9.81 -3.36
CA GLN A 106 -38.79 10.09 -4.47
C GLN A 106 -39.95 9.09 -4.55
N LYS A 107 -39.72 7.81 -4.23
CA LYS A 107 -40.79 6.80 -4.15
C LYS A 107 -41.76 7.08 -3.00
N GLN A 108 -41.25 7.67 -1.92
CA GLN A 108 -42.04 8.06 -0.74
C GLN A 108 -42.84 9.35 -1.00
N GLU A 109 -42.29 10.32 -1.73
CA GLU A 109 -43.02 11.51 -2.21
C GLU A 109 -44.08 11.14 -3.27
N LYS A 110 -43.76 10.24 -4.20
CA LYS A 110 -44.72 9.79 -5.22
C LYS A 110 -45.91 9.03 -4.63
N THR A 111 -45.76 8.42 -3.45
CA THR A 111 -46.89 7.80 -2.74
C THR A 111 -47.84 8.79 -2.08
N THR A 112 -47.43 10.04 -1.79
CA THR A 112 -48.34 11.02 -1.16
C THR A 112 -49.27 11.67 -2.19
N GLU A 113 -48.83 11.85 -3.44
CA GLU A 113 -49.65 12.41 -4.52
C GLU A 113 -50.77 11.48 -5.00
N ALA A 114 -50.58 10.16 -4.92
CA ALA A 114 -51.58 9.17 -5.35
C ALA A 114 -52.81 9.08 -4.43
N THR A 115 -52.77 9.67 -3.22
CA THR A 115 -53.83 9.53 -2.20
C THR A 115 -54.76 10.74 -2.10
N GLY A 116 -54.64 11.74 -2.98
CA GLY A 116 -55.52 12.92 -3.01
C GLY A 116 -55.50 13.74 -1.71
N GLY A 117 -54.36 13.77 -1.00
CA GLY A 117 -54.20 14.49 0.27
C GLY A 117 -54.71 13.75 1.52
N LYS A 118 -55.14 12.49 1.41
CA LYS A 118 -55.54 11.68 2.58
C LYS A 118 -54.32 11.09 3.29
N PRO A 119 -54.29 11.09 4.64
CA PRO A 119 -53.15 10.57 5.39
C PRO A 119 -53.01 9.05 5.24
N THR A 120 -51.76 8.59 5.18
CA THR A 120 -51.44 7.16 5.10
C THR A 120 -51.41 6.52 6.48
N ARG A 121 -51.46 5.18 6.52
CA ARG A 121 -51.50 4.42 7.76
C ARG A 121 -50.29 4.69 8.65
N SER A 122 -49.09 4.82 8.07
CA SER A 122 -47.83 5.08 8.79
C SER A 122 -47.81 6.44 9.49
N GLN A 123 -48.63 7.40 9.06
CA GLN A 123 -48.74 8.72 9.69
C GLN A 123 -49.63 8.70 10.95
N ILE A 124 -50.39 7.62 11.19
CA ILE A 124 -51.37 7.53 12.27
C ILE A 124 -50.89 6.49 13.28
N SER A 125 -50.83 6.85 14.56
CA SER A 125 -50.50 5.89 15.63
C SER A 125 -51.63 5.79 16.65
N VAL A 126 -51.70 4.67 17.37
CA VAL A 126 -52.63 4.55 18.51
C VAL A 126 -52.20 5.56 19.57
N GLY A 127 -53.13 6.39 20.04
CA GLY A 127 -52.83 7.52 20.93
C GLY A 127 -52.60 8.85 20.22
N SER A 128 -52.47 8.89 18.88
CA SER A 128 -52.40 10.15 18.12
C SER A 128 -53.74 10.88 18.13
N HIS A 129 -53.68 12.21 18.12
CA HIS A 129 -54.85 13.07 17.92
C HIS A 129 -55.13 13.24 16.42
N VAL A 130 -56.35 12.91 16.00
CA VAL A 130 -56.75 12.92 14.58
C VAL A 130 -58.12 13.53 14.40
N VAL A 131 -58.40 14.02 13.21
CA VAL A 131 -59.75 14.43 12.79
C VAL A 131 -60.34 13.36 11.89
N ILE A 132 -61.49 12.81 12.29
CA ILE A 132 -62.22 11.80 11.52
C ILE A 132 -63.53 12.35 10.98
N GLN A 133 -63.93 11.85 9.82
CA GLN A 133 -65.30 11.94 9.32
C GLN A 133 -66.05 10.69 9.81
N LEU A 134 -67.17 10.87 10.52
CA LEU A 134 -67.92 9.74 11.11
C LEU A 134 -68.56 8.85 10.04
N ASP A 135 -68.57 7.54 10.29
CA ASP A 135 -69.30 6.58 9.43
C ASP A 135 -70.83 6.68 9.59
N LYS A 136 -71.30 7.14 10.74
CA LYS A 136 -72.75 7.32 11.02
C LYS A 136 -73.31 8.59 10.35
N ASP A 137 -72.55 9.69 10.47
CA ASP A 137 -72.92 11.01 9.97
C ASP A 137 -71.75 11.60 9.16
N TYR A 138 -71.74 11.35 7.84
CA TYR A 138 -70.65 11.79 6.96
C TYR A 138 -70.49 13.32 6.89
N SER A 139 -71.49 14.11 7.26
CA SER A 139 -71.39 15.58 7.30
C SER A 139 -70.65 16.12 8.52
N LYS A 140 -70.37 15.27 9.52
CA LYS A 140 -69.73 15.67 10.77
C LYS A 140 -68.29 15.19 10.84
N THR A 141 -67.41 16.10 11.25
CA THR A 141 -66.03 15.80 11.61
C THR A 141 -65.85 15.90 13.12
N VAL A 142 -65.13 14.95 13.69
CA VAL A 142 -64.83 14.89 15.13
C VAL A 142 -63.33 14.71 15.31
N SER A 143 -62.77 15.48 16.23
CA SER A 143 -61.39 15.34 16.67
C SER A 143 -61.31 14.46 17.90
N GLY A 144 -60.34 13.55 17.96
CA GLY A 144 -60.09 12.79 19.17
C GLY A 144 -58.85 11.90 19.09
N VAL A 145 -58.64 11.11 20.15
CA VAL A 145 -57.49 10.22 20.30
C VAL A 145 -57.81 8.85 19.73
N VAL A 146 -56.93 8.32 18.89
CA VAL A 146 -57.09 6.98 18.28
C VAL A 146 -56.93 5.89 19.33
N LYS A 147 -57.90 4.98 19.40
CA LYS A 147 -57.85 3.74 20.18
C LYS A 147 -57.37 2.56 19.35
N ASP A 148 -58.04 2.29 18.23
CA ASP A 148 -57.71 1.19 17.33
C ASP A 148 -57.67 1.70 15.89
N ILE A 149 -56.76 1.16 15.07
CA ILE A 149 -56.82 1.35 13.61
C ILE A 149 -57.45 0.12 12.96
N LEU A 150 -58.47 0.36 12.15
CA LEU A 150 -59.30 -0.67 11.52
C LEU A 150 -58.93 -0.93 10.05
N THR A 151 -57.95 -0.21 9.51
CA THR A 151 -57.43 -0.41 8.16
C THR A 151 -55.98 -0.87 8.23
N ASN A 152 -55.70 -2.03 7.62
CA ASN A 152 -54.38 -2.65 7.66
C ASN A 152 -53.48 -2.22 6.50
N THR A 153 -54.03 -1.69 5.39
CA THR A 153 -53.25 -1.25 4.24
C THR A 153 -52.62 0.12 4.47
N GLU A 154 -51.43 0.35 3.91
CA GLU A 154 -50.71 1.62 4.05
C GLU A 154 -51.48 2.79 3.45
N THR A 155 -52.06 2.56 2.27
CA THR A 155 -52.91 3.51 1.55
C THR A 155 -54.29 2.92 1.33
N HIS A 156 -55.31 3.79 1.28
CA HIS A 156 -56.68 3.39 0.99
C HIS A 156 -57.43 4.54 0.30
N THR A 157 -58.16 4.25 -0.78
CA THR A 157 -58.84 5.25 -1.62
C THR A 157 -59.78 6.17 -0.83
N TYR A 158 -60.47 5.61 0.17
CA TYR A 158 -61.38 6.38 1.01
C TYR A 158 -60.72 6.99 2.26
N GLY A 159 -59.46 6.65 2.55
CA GLY A 159 -58.77 7.01 3.79
C GLY A 159 -58.82 5.90 4.84
N ILE A 160 -57.91 6.00 5.81
CA ILE A 160 -57.70 5.05 6.90
C ILE A 160 -58.86 5.12 7.88
N LYS A 161 -59.49 3.98 8.20
CA LYS A 161 -60.56 3.88 9.19
C LYS A 161 -59.97 3.64 10.58
N VAL A 162 -60.43 4.41 11.55
CA VAL A 162 -59.98 4.31 12.95
C VAL A 162 -61.17 4.34 13.91
N ARG A 163 -60.95 3.85 15.12
CA ARG A 163 -61.84 3.98 16.28
C ARG A 163 -61.18 4.91 17.30
N LEU A 164 -61.92 5.91 17.76
CA LEU A 164 -61.49 6.82 18.81
C LEU A 164 -61.69 6.22 20.22
N GLN A 165 -61.06 6.82 21.23
CA GLN A 165 -61.19 6.39 22.63
C GLN A 165 -62.63 6.46 23.16
N ASP A 166 -63.44 7.38 22.66
CA ASP A 166 -64.87 7.52 22.96
C ASP A 166 -65.75 6.45 22.27
N GLY A 167 -65.15 5.58 21.44
CA GLY A 167 -65.84 4.53 20.70
C GLY A 167 -66.39 4.95 19.34
N GLN A 168 -66.26 6.21 18.93
CA GLN A 168 -66.66 6.69 17.61
C GLN A 168 -65.76 6.09 16.52
N ILE A 169 -66.34 5.79 15.35
CA ILE A 169 -65.64 5.18 14.21
C ILE A 169 -65.80 6.08 12.99
N GLY A 170 -64.71 6.30 12.28
CA GLY A 170 -64.70 7.12 11.08
C GLY A 170 -63.41 7.02 10.27
N ARG A 171 -63.35 7.79 9.19
CA ARG A 171 -62.19 7.88 8.29
C ARG A 171 -61.37 9.12 8.58
N VAL A 172 -60.05 8.97 8.69
CA VAL A 172 -59.15 10.08 9.00
C VAL A 172 -59.07 11.05 7.82
N GLN A 173 -59.31 12.34 8.10
CA GLN A 173 -59.18 13.44 7.16
C GLN A 173 -57.85 14.16 7.34
N SER A 174 -57.44 14.39 8.58
CA SER A 174 -56.15 15.00 8.92
C SER A 174 -55.57 14.41 10.20
N VAL A 175 -54.24 14.43 10.27
CA VAL A 175 -53.41 14.15 11.45
C VAL A 175 -52.95 15.48 12.03
N GLY A 176 -53.07 15.63 13.34
CA GLY A 176 -52.63 16.82 14.08
C GLY A 176 -51.20 16.74 14.58
#